data_AF-A0A4V3XFW6-F1
#
_entry.id   AF-A0A4V3XFW6-F1
#
_cell.length_a   1.000
_cell.length_b   1.000
_cell.length_c   1.000
_cell.angle_alpha   90.00
_cell.angle_beta   90.00
_cell.angle_gamma   90.00
#
_symmetry.space_group_name_H-M   'P 1'
#
loop_
_entity.id
_entity.type
_entity.pdbx_description
1 polymer ?
#
loop_
_entity_poly.entity_id
_entity_poly.type
_entity_poly.pdbx_seq_one_letter_code
_entity_poly.pdbx_strand_id
1 'polypeptide(L)'
;MDLNTEPVYITTQRFGPSRMSNGVVDRGGEYLAFYYVGQIAPDAVREENTGMPDEKFYVGKLFSIHEALQRLPKTEALITEIAYQLWEETVRLQAEEQEREKQKAETRRRGGGVLHGTKAY
;
A
#
# COMPACT_ATOMS: atom_id res chain seq x y z
N MET A 1 -1.60 -10.78 -11.01
CA MET A 1 -2.16 -10.21 -9.77
C MET A 1 -2.72 -8.86 -10.16
N ASP A 2 -4.03 -8.68 -10.04
CA ASP A 2 -4.60 -7.35 -10.18
C ASP A 2 -4.10 -6.51 -9.00
N LEU A 3 -3.39 -5.43 -9.31
CA LEU A 3 -3.00 -4.44 -8.32
C LEU A 3 -4.29 -3.71 -7.93
N ASN A 4 -4.86 -4.02 -6.76
CA ASN A 4 -5.99 -3.27 -6.24
C ASN A 4 -5.54 -1.81 -6.03
N THR A 5 -5.98 -0.92 -6.91
CA THR A 5 -5.76 0.53 -6.83
C THR A 5 -6.98 1.26 -6.26
N GLU A 6 -7.78 0.59 -5.43
CA GLU A 6 -8.92 1.22 -4.77
C GLU A 6 -8.45 2.00 -3.53
N PRO A 7 -9.06 3.16 -3.21
CA PRO A 7 -8.65 3.94 -2.06
C PRO A 7 -8.99 3.20 -0.76
N VAL A 8 -8.03 3.14 0.16
CA VAL A 8 -8.24 2.57 1.50
C VAL A 8 -8.93 3.54 2.45
N TYR A 9 -8.87 4.84 2.14
CA TYR A 9 -9.51 5.88 2.95
C TYR A 9 -9.80 7.13 2.12
N ILE A 10 -10.90 7.80 2.45
CA ILE A 10 -11.31 9.07 1.84
C ILE A 10 -11.66 10.02 2.98
N THR A 11 -11.14 11.24 2.95
CA THR A 11 -11.42 12.26 3.97
C THR A 11 -11.74 13.60 3.35
N THR A 12 -12.62 14.35 4.02
CA THR A 12 -12.91 15.75 3.71
C THR A 12 -12.53 16.63 4.88
N GLN A 13 -11.74 17.67 4.62
CA GLN A 13 -11.36 18.65 5.64
C GLN A 13 -11.77 20.05 5.20
N ARG A 14 -12.66 20.67 5.97
CA ARG A 14 -13.09 22.05 5.74
C ARG A 14 -12.19 23.02 6.51
N PHE A 15 -11.84 24.14 5.88
CA PHE A 15 -11.26 25.30 6.56
C PHE A 15 -12.16 26.52 6.38
N GLY A 16 -12.28 27.31 7.45
CA GLY A 16 -13.14 28.48 7.49
C GLY A 16 -12.52 29.69 6.79
N PRO A 17 -13.31 30.76 6.58
CA PRO A 17 -12.80 32.02 6.07
C PRO A 17 -11.68 32.58 6.95
N SER A 18 -10.64 33.13 6.33
CA SER A 18 -9.51 33.74 7.02
C SER A 18 -9.22 35.14 6.47
N ARG A 19 -8.88 36.08 7.36
CA ARG A 19 -8.46 37.44 6.96
C ARG A 19 -6.95 37.49 6.91
N MET A 20 -6.41 37.79 5.74
CA MET A 20 -4.99 38.06 5.54
C MET A 20 -4.63 39.47 6.02
N SER A 21 -3.36 39.69 6.36
CA SER A 21 -2.84 40.98 6.86
C SER A 21 -2.98 42.14 5.86
N ASN A 22 -3.14 41.84 4.57
CA ASN A 22 -3.39 42.81 3.49
C ASN A 22 -4.89 43.13 3.30
N GLY A 23 -5.78 42.63 4.16
CA GLY A 23 -7.23 42.88 4.10
C GLY A 23 -8.01 41.96 3.17
N VAL A 24 -7.34 41.04 2.45
CA VAL A 24 -8.01 40.02 1.63
C VAL A 24 -8.70 39.00 2.55
N VAL A 25 -9.96 38.67 2.22
CA VAL A 25 -10.73 37.62 2.90
C VAL A 25 -10.69 36.36 2.05
N ASP A 26 -9.96 35.35 2.53
CA ASP A 26 -10.11 33.97 2.06
C ASP A 26 -11.48 33.47 2.53
N ARG A 27 -12.27 32.85 1.63
CA ARG A 27 -13.61 32.34 1.95
C ARG A 27 -13.59 30.96 2.59
N GLY A 28 -12.40 30.40 2.79
CA GLY A 28 -12.24 29.02 3.21
C GLY A 28 -12.43 28.07 2.03
N GLY A 29 -12.48 26.78 2.34
CA GLY A 29 -12.61 25.73 1.33
C GLY A 29 -12.73 24.35 1.94
N GLU A 30 -12.76 23.36 1.07
CA GLU A 30 -12.79 21.94 1.43
C GLU A 30 -11.66 21.22 0.69
N TYR A 31 -10.88 20.45 1.44
CA TYR A 31 -9.95 19.47 0.90
C TYR A 31 -10.64 18.13 0.85
N LEU A 32 -10.53 17.45 -0.29
CA LEU A 32 -10.88 16.04 -0.44
C LEU A 32 -9.59 15.27 -0.70
N ALA A 33 -9.27 14.32 0.18
CA ALA A 33 -8.07 13.51 0.05
C ALA A 33 -8.42 12.03 -0.03
N PHE A 34 -7.78 11.34 -0.99
CA PHE A 34 -7.87 9.90 -1.20
C PHE A 34 -6.53 9.28 -0.85
N TYR A 35 -6.55 8.21 -0.06
CA TYR A 35 -5.36 7.50 0.35
C TYR A 35 -5.33 6.13 -0.31
N TYR A 36 -4.18 5.79 -0.87
CA TYR A 36 -3.92 4.52 -1.55
C TYR A 36 -2.70 3.85 -0.91
N VAL A 37 -2.66 2.53 -0.94
CA VAL A 37 -1.49 1.76 -0.50
C VAL A 37 -0.73 1.31 -1.73
N GLY A 38 0.52 1.76 -1.83
CA GLY A 38 1.47 1.33 -2.85
C GLY A 38 2.57 0.46 -2.26
N GLN A 39 3.15 -0.40 -3.10
CA GLN A 39 4.34 -1.17 -2.76
C GLN A 39 5.53 -0.64 -3.55
N ILE A 40 6.67 -0.50 -2.88
CA ILE A 40 7.94 -0.14 -3.49
C ILE A 40 8.74 -1.43 -3.70
N ALA A 41 9.28 -1.61 -4.91
CA ALA A 41 10.11 -2.77 -5.22
C ALA A 41 11.39 -2.77 -4.33
N PRO A 42 11.90 -3.95 -3.92
CA PRO A 42 13.07 -4.03 -3.04
C PRO A 42 14.35 -3.45 -3.67
N ASP A 43 14.40 -3.41 -5.00
CA ASP A 43 15.48 -2.86 -5.82
C ASP A 43 15.16 -1.46 -6.36
N ALA A 44 14.09 -0.82 -5.87
CA ALA A 44 13.72 0.52 -6.31
C ALA A 44 14.84 1.53 -5.99
N VAL A 45 15.26 2.26 -7.02
CA VAL A 45 16.21 3.36 -6.92
C VAL A 45 15.44 4.67 -6.89
N ARG A 46 15.73 5.54 -5.92
CA ARG A 46 15.14 6.88 -5.82
C ARG A 46 15.57 7.72 -7.02
N GLU A 47 14.61 8.32 -7.71
CA GLU A 47 14.87 9.30 -8.75
C GLU A 47 15.01 10.71 -8.15
N GLU A 48 16.18 11.32 -8.34
CA GLU A 48 16.49 12.66 -7.83
C GLU A 48 15.96 13.76 -8.76
N ASN A 49 15.75 14.96 -8.21
CA ASN A 49 15.24 16.15 -8.93
C ASN A 49 13.80 16.01 -9.47
N THR A 50 12.99 15.16 -8.85
CA THR A 50 11.57 14.99 -9.18
C THR A 50 10.63 15.96 -8.43
N GLY A 51 11.15 16.63 -7.39
CA GLY A 51 10.39 17.61 -6.60
C GLY A 51 10.20 18.95 -7.32
N MET A 52 9.20 19.70 -6.86
CA MET A 52 8.98 21.09 -7.27
C MET A 52 10.19 21.98 -6.89
N PRO A 53 10.33 23.19 -7.49
CA PRO A 53 11.49 24.05 -7.24
C PRO A 53 11.77 24.38 -5.77
N ASP A 54 10.73 24.47 -4.93
CA ASP A 54 10.77 24.68 -3.49
C ASP A 54 10.98 23.39 -2.68
N GLU A 55 10.83 22.22 -3.32
CA GLU A 55 10.96 20.91 -2.70
C GLU A 55 12.36 20.29 -2.85
N LYS A 56 13.30 20.98 -3.49
CA LYS A 56 14.64 20.43 -3.85
C LYS A 56 15.45 19.90 -2.68
N PHE A 57 15.20 20.37 -1.46
CA PHE A 57 15.92 19.95 -0.25
C PHE A 57 15.17 18.91 0.58
N TYR A 58 13.97 18.50 0.16
CA TYR A 58 13.19 17.49 0.88
C TYR A 58 13.66 16.08 0.52
N VAL A 59 13.89 15.27 1.56
CA VAL A 59 14.32 13.89 1.44
C VAL A 59 13.28 12.99 2.10
N GLY A 60 12.73 12.06 1.31
CA GLY A 60 11.87 11.01 1.83
C GLY A 60 12.71 9.97 2.57
N LYS A 61 12.23 9.51 3.71
CA LYS A 61 12.85 8.44 4.49
C LYS A 61 11.83 7.34 4.73
N LEU A 62 12.28 6.10 4.65
CA LEU A 62 11.49 4.94 5.04
C LEU A 62 11.62 4.73 6.55
N PHE A 63 10.50 4.38 7.17
CA PHE A 63 10.41 4.12 8.60
C PHE A 63 9.73 2.77 8.82
N SER A 64 9.99 2.16 9.97
CA SER A 64 9.12 1.09 10.45
C SER A 64 7.72 1.64 10.75
N ILE A 65 6.70 0.77 10.73
CA ILE A 65 5.33 1.18 11.03
C ILE A 65 5.23 1.88 12.40
N HIS A 66 5.91 1.36 13.42
CA HIS A 66 5.91 1.94 14.76
C HIS A 66 6.51 3.36 14.78
N GLU A 67 7.63 3.55 14.09
CA GLU A 67 8.28 4.86 13.99
C GLU A 67 7.43 5.87 13.22
N ALA A 68 6.72 5.42 12.19
CA ALA A 68 5.82 6.26 11.41
C ALA A 68 4.65 6.76 12.29
N LEU A 69 3.99 5.86 13.02
CA LEU A 69 2.85 6.20 13.89
C LEU A 69 3.21 7.19 15.00
N GLN A 70 4.48 7.20 15.46
CA GLN A 70 4.95 8.18 16.44
C GLN A 70 5.21 9.57 15.87
N ARG A 71 5.47 9.67 14.57
CA ARG A 71 5.90 10.91 13.90
C ARG A 71 4.76 11.61 13.16
N LEU A 72 3.76 10.85 12.75
CA LEU A 72 2.62 11.36 11.99
C LEU A 72 1.63 12.12 12.88
N PRO A 73 0.95 13.15 12.35
CA PRO A 73 -0.20 13.72 13.01
C PRO A 73 -1.31 12.67 13.16
N LYS A 74 -2.24 12.91 14.08
CA LYS A 74 -3.21 11.91 14.54
C LYS A 74 -4.04 11.29 13.41
N THR A 75 -4.47 12.10 12.44
CA THR A 75 -5.33 11.63 11.34
C THR A 75 -4.55 10.72 10.40
N GLU A 76 -3.35 11.14 10.00
CA GLU A 76 -2.46 10.41 9.12
C GLU A 76 -1.93 9.14 9.78
N ALA A 77 -1.68 9.17 11.10
CA ALA A 77 -1.32 7.98 11.87
C ALA A 77 -2.44 6.93 11.84
N LEU A 78 -3.70 7.34 12.05
CA LEU A 78 -4.86 6.44 11.96
C LEU A 78 -4.98 5.81 10.56
N ILE A 79 -4.84 6.62 9.51
CA ILE A 79 -4.92 6.12 8.12
C ILE A 79 -3.78 5.12 7.84
N THR A 80 -2.58 5.42 8.33
CA THR A 80 -1.40 4.55 8.18
C THR A 80 -1.59 3.22 8.91
N GLU A 81 -2.18 3.24 10.10
CA GLU A 81 -2.50 2.02 10.86
C GLU A 81 -3.51 1.14 10.11
N ILE A 82 -4.60 1.73 9.61
CA ILE A 82 -5.61 1.01 8.82
C ILE A 82 -4.97 0.40 7.56
N ALA A 83 -4.18 1.20 6.82
CA ALA A 83 -3.48 0.75 5.63
C ALA A 83 -2.55 -0.44 5.91
N TYR A 84 -1.81 -0.39 7.02
CA TYR A 84 -0.89 -1.44 7.41
C TYR A 84 -1.64 -2.74 7.77
N GLN A 85 -2.74 -2.66 8.52
CA GLN A 85 -3.56 -3.83 8.85
C GLN A 85 -4.13 -4.53 7.59
N LEU A 86 -4.62 -3.74 6.63
CA LEU A 86 -5.10 -4.28 5.34
C LEU A 86 -3.98 -4.96 4.55
N TRP A 87 -2.78 -4.39 4.59
CA TRP A 87 -1.61 -4.97 3.95
C TRP A 87 -1.20 -6.30 4.62
N GLU A 88 -1.18 -6.37 5.96
CA GLU A 88 -0.87 -7.61 6.68
C GLU A 88 -1.85 -8.74 6.33
N GLU A 89 -3.14 -8.42 6.26
CA GLU A 89 -4.17 -9.37 5.81
C GLU A 89 -3.92 -9.83 4.36
N THR A 90 -3.57 -8.91 3.47
CA THR A 90 -3.23 -9.24 2.08
C THR A 90 -2.04 -10.20 2.02
N VAL A 91 -0.96 -9.91 2.76
CA VAL A 91 0.24 -10.77 2.82
C VAL A 91 -0.10 -12.16 3.36
N ARG A 92 -0.93 -12.24 4.41
CA ARG A 92 -1.39 -13.52 4.97
C ARG A 92 -2.13 -14.36 3.91
N LEU A 93 -3.10 -13.76 3.24
CA LEU A 93 -3.90 -14.44 2.20
C LEU A 93 -3.04 -14.91 1.03
N GLN A 94 -2.06 -14.10 0.61
CA GLN A 94 -1.10 -14.49 -0.43
C GLN A 94 -0.23 -15.68 -0.02
N ALA A 95 0.22 -15.72 1.24
CA ALA A 95 1.00 -16.85 1.74
C ALA A 95 0.18 -18.15 1.77
N GLU A 96 -1.08 -18.08 2.22
CA GLU A 96 -2.01 -19.22 2.22
C GLU A 96 -2.29 -19.74 0.80
N GLU A 97 -2.47 -18.84 -0.16
CA GLU A 97 -2.66 -19.21 -1.56
C GLU A 97 -1.42 -19.91 -2.15
N GLN A 98 -0.23 -19.37 -1.90
CA GLN A 98 1.02 -19.99 -2.35
C GLN A 98 1.19 -21.41 -1.78
N GLU A 99 0.86 -21.61 -0.51
CA GLU A 99 0.95 -22.91 0.14
C GLU A 99 -0.07 -23.90 -0.45
N ARG A 100 -1.30 -23.45 -0.68
CA ARG A 100 -2.34 -24.25 -1.36
C ARG A 100 -1.90 -24.68 -2.76
N GLU A 101 -1.27 -23.79 -3.52
CA GLU A 101 -0.77 -24.11 -4.87
C GLU A 101 0.41 -25.10 -4.83
N LYS A 102 1.33 -25.00 -3.85
CA LYS A 102 2.39 -25.98 -3.64
C LYS A 102 1.82 -27.37 -3.33
N GLN A 103 0.85 -27.46 -2.42
CA GLN A 103 0.20 -28.73 -2.06
C GLN A 103 -0.53 -29.38 -3.24
N LYS A 104 -1.22 -28.58 -4.07
CA LYS A 104 -1.84 -29.07 -5.32
C LYS A 104 -0.78 -29.58 -6.30
N ALA A 105 0.33 -28.87 -6.46
CA ALA A 105 1.43 -29.27 -7.33
C ALA A 105 2.10 -30.58 -6.87
N GLU A 106 2.32 -30.75 -5.57
CA GLU A 106 2.85 -32.00 -5.00
C GLU A 106 1.88 -33.17 -5.13
N THR A 107 0.59 -32.94 -4.91
CA THR A 107 -0.46 -33.97 -5.09
C THR A 107 -0.54 -34.42 -6.54
N ARG A 108 -0.45 -33.50 -7.51
CA ARG A 108 -0.38 -33.82 -8.95
C ARG A 108 0.86 -34.63 -9.30
N ARG A 109 2.02 -34.31 -8.71
CA ARG A 109 3.27 -35.07 -8.92
C ARG A 109 3.19 -36.49 -8.35
N ARG A 110 2.54 -36.69 -7.19
CA ARG A 110 2.35 -38.02 -6.57
C ARG A 110 1.30 -38.88 -7.29
N GLY A 111 0.25 -38.26 -7.85
CA GLY A 111 -0.82 -38.97 -8.56
C GLY A 111 -0.47 -39.44 -9.99
N GLY A 112 0.59 -38.91 -10.60
CA GLY A 112 0.99 -39.24 -11.97
C GLY A 112 1.85 -40.51 -12.15
N GLY A 113 2.10 -41.27 -11.08
CA GLY A 113 3.07 -42.38 -11.07
C GLY A 113 2.53 -43.80 -11.33
N VAL A 114 1.25 -44.00 -11.67
CA VAL A 114 0.67 -45.34 -11.85
C VAL A 114 0.07 -45.52 -13.24
N LEU A 115 0.91 -45.57 -14.27
CA LEU A 115 0.58 -46.24 -15.54
C LEU A 115 1.88 -46.71 -16.19
N HIS A 116 2.20 -48.00 -16.08
CA HIS A 116 2.67 -48.87 -17.19
C HIS A 116 3.17 -50.20 -16.62
N GLY A 117 2.47 -51.30 -16.95
CA GLY A 117 3.03 -52.62 -16.67
C GLY A 117 2.11 -53.83 -16.73
N THR A 118 1.17 -53.92 -17.68
CA THR A 118 0.62 -55.24 -18.04
C THR A 118 0.31 -55.30 -19.53
N LYS A 119 1.28 -55.78 -20.30
CA LYS A 119 1.00 -56.44 -21.57
C LYS A 119 0.87 -57.93 -21.27
N ALA A 120 -0.28 -58.51 -21.60
CA ALA A 120 -0.45 -59.94 -21.78
C ALA A 120 -1.22 -60.14 -23.09
N TYR A 121 -0.50 -60.60 -24.10
CA TYR A 121 -1.02 -61.36 -25.24
C TYR A 121 -0.24 -62.66 -25.28
#